data_AF-A0A6P2CS38-F1
#
_entry.id   AF-A0A6P2CS38-F1
#
_cell.length_a   1.000
_cell.length_b   1.000
_cell.length_c   1.000
_cell.angle_alpha   90.00
_cell.angle_beta   90.00
_cell.angle_gamma   90.00
#
_symmetry.space_group_name_H-M   'P 1'
#
loop_
_entity.id
_entity.type
_entity.pdbx_description
1 polymer ?
#
loop_
_entity_poly.entity_id
_entity_poly.type
_entity_poly.pdbx_seq_one_letter_code
_entity_poly.pdbx_strand_id
1 'polypeptide(L)'
;MINDTSIVYSFLKSQLDLIIYNIINNKYNEEVTFYDTLWLQKDLENEETNSLWQDFQVNMAYINFVTLNVGLPNPNASMELVVVKINTNNNKQGAIAYFEIGKRKDYLLTKYRHLQHAKHDDLFENWEKANKNYHLTFE
;
A
#
# COMPACT_ATOMS: atom_id res chain seq x y z
N MET A 1 -13.14 16.96 18.60
CA MET A 1 -11.92 16.56 17.87
C MET A 1 -12.21 15.22 17.22
N ILE A 2 -12.46 15.21 15.91
CA ILE A 2 -12.30 13.97 15.13
C ILE A 2 -10.80 13.70 15.22
N ASN A 3 -10.38 12.63 15.89
CA ASN A 3 -8.97 12.44 16.21
C ASN A 3 -8.17 12.35 14.92
N ASP A 4 -7.23 13.26 14.73
CA ASP A 4 -6.30 13.34 13.59
C ASP A 4 -5.71 11.97 13.25
N THR A 5 -5.43 11.15 14.28
CA THR A 5 -5.05 9.74 14.18
C THR A 5 -5.96 8.87 13.31
N SER A 6 -7.28 8.96 13.48
CA SER A 6 -8.26 8.17 12.74
C SER A 6 -8.32 8.57 11.27
N ILE A 7 -8.07 9.84 10.97
CA ILE A 7 -7.99 10.37 9.61
C ILE A 7 -6.74 9.83 8.90
N VAL A 8 -5.57 9.92 9.54
CA VAL A 8 -4.30 9.38 9.00
C VAL A 8 -4.40 7.87 8.78
N TYR A 9 -4.92 7.13 9.76
CA TYR A 9 -5.12 5.68 9.65
C TYR A 9 -6.02 5.31 8.47
N SER A 10 -7.18 5.95 8.35
CA SER A 10 -8.16 5.66 7.29
C SER A 10 -7.58 5.99 5.92
N PHE A 11 -6.84 7.11 5.82
CA PHE A 11 -6.17 7.51 4.61
C PHE A 11 -5.11 6.48 4.18
N LEU A 12 -4.18 6.12 5.06
CA LEU A 12 -3.17 5.11 4.77
C LEU A 12 -3.83 3.78 4.40
N LYS A 13 -4.77 3.27 5.22
CA LYS A 13 -5.44 1.99 4.97
C LYS A 13 -6.09 1.92 3.59
N SER A 14 -6.78 2.98 3.17
CA SER A 14 -7.46 3.01 1.87
C SER A 14 -6.50 2.92 0.69
N GLN A 15 -5.33 3.59 0.76
CA GLN A 15 -4.27 3.48 -0.24
C GLN A 15 -3.71 2.06 -0.30
N LEU A 16 -3.41 1.47 0.87
CA LEU A 16 -2.83 0.13 0.95
C LEU A 16 -3.80 -0.93 0.41
N ASP A 17 -5.09 -0.84 0.76
CA ASP A 17 -6.14 -1.76 0.26
C ASP A 17 -6.23 -1.73 -1.27
N LEU A 18 -6.16 -0.54 -1.90
CA LEU A 18 -6.15 -0.40 -3.35
C LEU A 18 -4.91 -1.04 -3.99
N ILE A 19 -3.72 -0.77 -3.46
CA ILE A 19 -2.47 -1.36 -3.94
C ILE A 19 -2.55 -2.88 -3.90
N ILE A 20 -2.95 -3.43 -2.75
CA ILE A 20 -3.04 -4.89 -2.55
C ILE A 20 -4.09 -5.48 -3.49
N TYR A 21 -5.24 -4.83 -3.63
CA TYR A 21 -6.28 -5.25 -4.55
C TYR A 21 -5.76 -5.31 -5.99
N ASN A 22 -5.01 -4.31 -6.43
CA ASN A 22 -4.45 -4.25 -7.78
C ASN A 22 -3.39 -5.33 -8.01
N ILE A 23 -2.59 -5.67 -6.99
CA ILE A 23 -1.64 -6.80 -7.03
C ILE A 23 -2.40 -8.14 -7.11
N ILE A 24 -3.43 -8.34 -6.27
CA ILE A 24 -4.27 -9.56 -6.25
C ILE A 24 -4.94 -9.81 -7.60
N ASN A 25 -5.45 -8.74 -8.23
CA ASN A 25 -6.18 -8.81 -9.48
C ASN A 25 -5.29 -8.68 -10.72
N ASN A 26 -3.97 -8.64 -10.52
CA ASN A 26 -2.98 -8.53 -11.58
C ASN A 26 -3.30 -7.39 -12.57
N LYS A 27 -3.68 -6.23 -12.04
CA LYS A 27 -4.15 -5.08 -12.84
C LYS A 27 -3.00 -4.36 -13.58
N TYR A 28 -1.76 -4.61 -13.20
CA TYR A 28 -0.59 -3.96 -13.77
C TYR A 28 0.11 -4.87 -14.79
N ASN A 29 0.63 -4.27 -15.86
CA ASN A 29 1.46 -4.98 -16.82
C ASN A 29 2.72 -5.51 -16.11
N GLU A 30 2.98 -6.81 -16.25
CA GLU A 30 4.09 -7.48 -15.56
C GLU A 30 5.48 -6.98 -16.00
N GLU A 31 5.57 -6.32 -17.17
CA GLU A 31 6.77 -5.64 -17.68
C GLU A 31 7.10 -4.33 -16.94
N VAL A 32 6.16 -3.77 -16.18
CA VAL A 32 6.33 -2.47 -15.51
C VAL A 32 6.96 -2.66 -14.14
N THR A 33 8.07 -1.93 -13.89
CA THR A 33 8.79 -1.94 -12.61
C THR A 33 8.04 -1.18 -11.51
N PHE A 34 7.22 -0.20 -11.88
CA PHE A 34 6.41 0.65 -11.00
C PHE A 34 4.97 0.13 -10.92
N TYR A 35 4.48 -0.15 -9.72
CA TYR A 35 3.12 -0.65 -9.50
C TYR A 35 2.17 0.44 -9.02
N ASP A 36 2.59 1.27 -8.08
CA ASP A 36 1.69 2.27 -7.51
C ASP A 36 2.47 3.39 -6.83
N THR A 37 1.79 4.50 -6.59
CA THR A 37 2.27 5.64 -5.78
C THR A 37 1.45 5.74 -4.51
N LEU A 38 2.10 5.92 -3.37
CA LEU A 38 1.44 6.17 -2.10
C LEU A 38 2.01 7.40 -1.39
N TRP A 39 1.17 8.04 -0.60
CA TRP A 39 1.53 9.17 0.24
C TRP A 39 1.59 8.74 1.69
N LEU A 40 2.73 9.01 2.32
CA LEU A 40 2.99 8.70 3.71
C LEU A 40 3.35 9.98 4.47
N GLN A 41 2.71 10.21 5.61
CA GLN A 41 3.11 11.25 6.55
C GLN A 41 4.47 10.89 7.15
N LYS A 42 5.35 11.89 7.31
CA LYS A 42 6.74 11.69 7.74
C LYS A 42 6.86 10.96 9.07
N ASP A 43 6.02 11.35 10.03
CA ASP A 43 6.04 10.88 11.39
C ASP A 43 4.69 10.22 11.70
N LEU A 44 4.66 8.88 11.68
CA LEU A 44 3.50 8.10 12.10
C LEU A 44 3.48 8.00 13.64
N GLU A 45 2.89 8.99 14.29
CA GLU A 45 2.88 9.11 15.76
C GLU A 45 1.99 8.05 16.44
N ASN A 46 1.02 7.49 15.72
CA ASN A 46 0.08 6.52 16.26
C ASN A 46 0.55 5.07 16.02
N GLU A 47 0.52 4.26 17.08
CA GLU A 47 0.95 2.86 17.09
C GLU A 47 0.17 2.00 16.08
N GLU A 48 -1.14 2.17 15.97
CA GLU A 48 -1.96 1.38 15.02
C GLU A 48 -1.61 1.70 13.56
N THR A 49 -1.38 2.97 13.25
CA THR A 49 -0.99 3.42 11.91
C THR A 49 0.42 2.96 11.57
N ASN A 50 1.34 2.99 12.54
CA ASN A 50 2.70 2.49 12.39
C ASN A 50 2.71 0.97 12.18
N SER A 51 1.95 0.23 12.98
CA SER A 51 1.76 -1.21 12.83
C SER A 51 1.18 -1.58 11.46
N LEU A 52 0.15 -0.86 11.00
CA LEU A 52 -0.42 -1.03 9.66
C LEU A 52 0.62 -0.85 8.55
N TRP A 53 1.46 0.19 8.66
CA TRP A 53 2.53 0.43 7.69
C TRP A 53 3.60 -0.66 7.70
N GLN A 54 4.08 -1.05 8.88
CA GLN A 54 5.08 -2.10 9.04
C GLN A 54 4.58 -3.44 8.50
N ASP A 55 3.34 -3.82 8.82
CA ASP A 55 2.71 -5.02 8.31
C ASP A 55 2.67 -5.00 6.78
N PHE A 56 2.26 -3.88 6.18
CA PHE A 56 2.29 -3.74 4.73
C PHE A 56 3.69 -3.95 4.15
N GLN A 57 4.72 -3.30 4.71
CA GLN A 57 6.10 -3.46 4.23
C GLN A 57 6.59 -4.91 4.35
N VAL A 58 6.27 -5.60 5.45
CA VAL A 58 6.63 -7.01 5.65
C VAL A 58 5.95 -7.90 4.61
N ASN A 59 4.66 -7.70 4.37
CA ASN A 59 3.91 -8.49 3.40
C ASN A 59 4.39 -8.23 1.96
N MET A 60 4.65 -6.96 1.59
CA MET A 60 5.23 -6.60 0.29
C MET A 60 6.60 -7.25 0.09
N ALA A 61 7.48 -7.17 1.09
CA ALA A 61 8.80 -7.80 1.01
C ALA A 61 8.71 -9.32 0.86
N TYR A 62 7.71 -9.96 1.48
CA TYR A 62 7.48 -11.40 1.36
C TYR A 62 7.05 -11.83 -0.05
N ILE A 63 6.48 -10.92 -0.84
CA ILE A 63 6.10 -11.16 -2.24
C ILE A 63 7.04 -10.49 -3.25
N ASN A 64 8.24 -10.08 -2.81
CA ASN A 64 9.26 -9.40 -3.62
C ASN A 64 8.87 -8.03 -4.18
N PHE A 65 8.14 -7.25 -3.37
CA PHE A 65 7.88 -5.84 -3.60
C PHE A 65 8.51 -5.00 -2.49
N VAL A 66 8.91 -3.76 -2.80
CA VAL A 66 9.32 -2.77 -1.80
C VAL A 66 8.73 -1.41 -2.10
N THR A 67 8.66 -0.57 -1.08
CA THR A 67 8.37 0.85 -1.21
C THR A 67 9.67 1.65 -1.22
N LEU A 68 9.87 2.45 -2.25
CA LEU A 68 11.02 3.34 -2.39
C LEU A 68 10.54 4.79 -2.38
N ASN A 69 11.26 5.65 -1.67
CA ASN A 69 11.04 7.09 -1.76
C ASN A 69 11.60 7.60 -3.09
N VAL A 70 10.78 8.28 -3.90
CA VAL A 70 11.23 8.87 -5.17
C VAL A 70 11.90 10.23 -5.00
N GLY A 71 11.95 10.76 -3.78
CA GLY A 71 12.69 11.98 -3.44
C GLY A 71 12.09 13.27 -4.00
N LEU A 72 10.87 13.21 -4.52
CA LEU A 72 10.16 14.40 -5.00
C LEU A 72 9.51 15.12 -3.81
N PRO A 73 9.80 16.41 -3.58
CA PRO A 73 9.05 17.22 -2.64
C PRO A 73 7.65 17.45 -3.21
N ASN A 74 6.67 16.67 -2.73
CA ASN A 74 5.27 16.97 -2.96
C ASN A 74 4.84 18.00 -1.90
N PRO A 75 4.34 19.20 -2.27
CA PRO A 75 3.87 20.18 -1.29
C PRO A 75 2.70 19.66 -0.44
N ASN A 76 2.03 18.60 -0.92
CA ASN A 76 0.82 18.01 -0.36
C ASN A 76 1.08 16.65 0.32
N ALA A 77 2.33 16.16 0.33
CA ALA A 77 2.70 14.90 0.98
C ALA A 77 4.14 14.93 1.50
N SER A 78 4.37 14.42 2.72
CA SER A 78 5.73 14.42 3.28
C SER A 78 6.68 13.45 2.58
N MET A 79 6.16 12.34 2.04
CA MET A 79 6.90 11.37 1.23
C MET A 79 5.99 10.79 0.15
N GLU A 80 6.42 10.88 -1.11
CA GLU A 80 5.87 10.10 -2.22
C GLU A 80 6.67 8.81 -2.36
N LEU A 81 6.02 7.68 -2.15
CA LEU A 81 6.66 6.37 -2.28
C LEU A 81 6.10 5.64 -3.48
N VAL A 82 6.97 4.94 -4.20
CA VAL A 82 6.57 4.02 -5.26
C VAL A 82 6.69 2.58 -4.78
N VAL A 83 5.69 1.78 -5.13
CA VAL A 83 5.73 0.32 -4.96
C VAL A 83 6.42 -0.27 -6.17
N VAL A 84 7.55 -0.95 -5.97
CA VAL A 84 8.34 -1.55 -7.04
C VAL A 84 8.57 -3.03 -6.83
N LYS A 85 8.63 -3.76 -7.95
CA LYS A 85 9.09 -5.16 -7.97
C LYS A 85 10.58 -5.23 -7.76
N ILE A 86 11.05 -6.23 -7.03
CA ILE A 86 12.47 -6.54 -6.96
C ILE A 86 12.75 -7.91 -7.53
N ASN A 87 13.71 -7.96 -8.45
CA ASN A 87 14.37 -9.18 -8.88
C ASN A 87 15.73 -9.28 -8.19
N THR A 88 15.76 -9.40 -6.87
CA THR A 88 17.01 -9.64 -6.16
C THR A 88 17.07 -11.08 -5.71
N ASN A 89 18.15 -11.76 -6.08
CA ASN A 89 18.55 -13.04 -5.48
C ASN A 89 18.82 -12.94 -3.95
N ASN A 90 18.66 -11.76 -3.35
CA ASN A 90 18.64 -11.50 -1.90
C ASN A 90 17.22 -11.61 -1.31
N ASN A 91 16.46 -12.62 -1.73
CA ASN A 91 15.17 -12.88 -1.10
C ASN A 91 15.39 -13.20 0.38
N LYS A 92 14.55 -12.64 1.27
CA LYS A 92 14.28 -13.29 2.55
C LYS A 92 14.00 -14.77 2.25
N GLN A 93 14.64 -15.68 2.97
CA GLN A 93 14.46 -17.11 2.76
C GLN A 93 12.95 -17.45 2.81
N GLY A 94 12.41 -18.00 1.72
CA GLY A 94 10.99 -18.32 1.57
C GLY A 94 10.09 -17.23 0.98
N ALA A 95 10.63 -16.09 0.52
CA ALA A 95 9.83 -15.09 -0.21
C ALA A 95 9.29 -15.66 -1.54
N ILE A 96 8.07 -15.24 -1.88
CA ILE A 96 7.40 -15.61 -3.13
C ILE A 96 7.96 -14.75 -4.25
N ALA A 97 8.39 -15.38 -5.35
CA ALA A 97 8.95 -14.63 -6.47
C ALA A 97 7.87 -13.77 -7.16
N TYR A 98 8.26 -12.60 -7.68
CA TYR A 98 7.30 -11.66 -8.26
C TYR A 98 6.54 -12.24 -9.47
N PHE A 99 7.14 -13.17 -10.24
CA PHE A 99 6.46 -13.82 -11.37
C PHE A 99 5.50 -14.94 -10.94
N GLU A 100 5.48 -15.35 -9.67
CA GLU A 100 4.57 -16.39 -9.16
C GLU A 100 3.20 -15.80 -8.78
N ILE A 101 2.48 -15.26 -9.78
CA ILE A 101 1.21 -14.52 -9.62
C ILE A 101 0.21 -15.27 -8.71
N GLY A 102 -0.01 -16.57 -8.95
CA GLY A 102 -0.94 -17.38 -8.17
C GLY A 102 -0.57 -17.45 -6.68
N LYS A 103 0.70 -17.72 -6.36
CA LYS A 103 1.17 -17.80 -4.97
C LYS A 103 1.07 -16.45 -4.26
N ARG A 104 1.40 -15.35 -4.96
CA ARG A 104 1.25 -13.99 -4.41
C ARG A 104 -0.21 -13.70 -4.07
N LYS A 105 -1.11 -13.99 -5.01
CA LYS A 105 -2.56 -13.80 -4.83
C LYS A 105 -3.07 -14.58 -3.61
N ASP A 106 -2.76 -15.86 -3.51
CA ASP A 106 -3.24 -16.71 -2.41
C ASP A 106 -2.70 -16.25 -1.06
N TYR A 107 -1.42 -15.86 -1.00
CA TYR A 107 -0.81 -15.27 0.19
C TYR A 107 -1.51 -13.98 0.62
N LEU A 108 -1.66 -13.03 -0.32
CA LEU A 108 -2.29 -11.74 -0.02
C LEU A 108 -3.76 -11.90 0.38
N LEU A 109 -4.52 -12.83 -0.21
CA LEU A 109 -5.89 -13.10 0.21
C LEU A 109 -5.98 -13.76 1.60
N THR A 110 -4.93 -14.45 2.04
CA THR A 110 -4.84 -14.96 3.42
C THR A 110 -4.63 -13.82 4.41
N LYS A 111 -3.85 -12.81 4.03
CA LYS A 111 -3.50 -11.65 4.88
C LYS A 111 -4.55 -10.54 4.86
N TYR A 112 -5.18 -10.33 3.71
CA TYR A 112 -6.13 -9.26 3.43
C TYR A 112 -7.46 -9.85 2.95
N ARG A 113 -8.02 -10.75 3.78
CA ARG A 113 -9.21 -11.53 3.43
C ARG A 113 -10.43 -10.66 3.09
N HIS A 114 -10.53 -9.46 3.66
CA HIS A 114 -11.59 -8.50 3.34
C HIS A 114 -11.58 -8.06 1.87
N LEU A 115 -10.47 -8.21 1.16
CA LEU A 115 -10.36 -7.85 -0.26
C LEU A 115 -10.83 -8.94 -1.23
N GLN A 116 -11.11 -10.16 -0.75
CA GLN A 116 -11.48 -11.30 -1.60
C GLN A 116 -12.72 -11.04 -2.46
N HIS A 117 -13.66 -10.26 -1.95
CA HIS A 117 -14.93 -9.93 -2.60
C HIS A 117 -15.12 -8.44 -2.79
N ALA A 118 -14.07 -7.64 -2.54
CA ALA A 118 -14.14 -6.20 -2.75
C ALA A 118 -14.29 -5.88 -4.24
N LYS A 119 -15.06 -4.84 -4.54
CA LYS A 119 -15.09 -4.25 -5.89
C LYS A 119 -14.11 -3.09 -5.93
N HIS A 120 -13.45 -2.93 -7.08
CA HIS A 120 -12.54 -1.82 -7.28
C HIS A 120 -13.20 -0.46 -7.01
N ASP A 121 -14.42 -0.24 -7.52
CA ASP A 121 -15.13 1.03 -7.38
C ASP A 121 -15.41 1.38 -5.91
N ASP A 122 -15.78 0.40 -5.09
CA ASP A 122 -16.01 0.60 -3.66
C ASP A 122 -14.70 0.99 -2.92
N LEU A 123 -13.59 0.35 -3.29
CA LEU A 123 -12.27 0.67 -2.72
C LEU A 123 -11.81 2.07 -3.15
N PHE A 124 -12.04 2.42 -4.41
CA PHE A 124 -11.70 3.72 -4.95
C PHE A 124 -12.51 4.84 -4.29
N GLU A 125 -13.83 4.67 -4.15
CA GLU A 125 -14.69 5.65 -3.46
C GLU A 125 -14.27 5.84 -1.98
N ASN A 126 -13.89 4.75 -1.30
CA ASN A 126 -13.38 4.82 0.08
C ASN A 126 -12.06 5.59 0.15
N TRP A 127 -11.16 5.37 -0.80
CA TRP A 127 -9.93 6.14 -0.91
C TRP A 127 -10.19 7.62 -1.20
N GLU A 128 -11.07 7.95 -2.15
CA GLU A 128 -11.40 9.35 -2.46
C GLU A 128 -11.92 10.11 -1.24
N LYS A 129 -12.80 9.47 -0.45
CA LYS A 129 -13.32 10.04 0.80
C LYS A 129 -12.22 10.23 1.84
N ALA A 130 -11.39 9.22 2.05
CA ALA A 130 -10.31 9.29 3.03
C ALA A 130 -9.24 10.33 2.64
N ASN A 131 -8.90 10.39 1.34
CA ASN A 131 -8.01 11.38 0.75
C ASN A 131 -8.54 12.80 0.97
N LYS A 132 -9.81 13.05 0.61
CA LYS A 132 -10.44 14.35 0.82
C LYS A 132 -10.39 14.77 2.30
N ASN A 133 -10.72 13.86 3.22
CA ASN A 133 -10.71 14.17 4.65
C ASN A 133 -9.30 14.45 5.18
N TYR A 134 -8.30 13.72 4.71
CA TYR A 134 -6.90 13.96 5.05
C TYR A 134 -6.46 15.37 4.62
N HIS A 135 -6.64 15.71 3.35
CA HIS A 135 -6.22 17.04 2.85
C HIS A 135 -7.01 18.19 3.46
N LEU A 136 -8.32 18.03 3.76
CA LEU A 136 -9.08 19.06 4.48
C LEU A 136 -8.59 19.34 5.92
N THR A 137 -7.83 18.41 6.50
CA THR A 137 -7.38 18.50 7.91
C THR A 137 -5.94 18.99 8.02
N PHE A 138 -5.09 18.61 7.06
CA PHE A 138 -3.64 18.84 7.11
C PHE A 138 -3.12 19.84 6.05
N GLU A 139 -3.99 20.36 5.16
CA GLU A 139 -3.71 21.47 4.21
C GLU A 139 -4.58 22.69 4.50
#